data_AF-A0A957PWM5-F1
#
_entry.id   AF-A0A957PWM5-F1
#
_cell.length_a   1.000
_cell.length_b   1.000
_cell.length_c   1.000
_cell.angle_alpha   90.00
_cell.angle_beta   90.00
_cell.angle_gamma   90.00
#
_symmetry.space_group_name_H-M   'P 1'
#
loop_
_entity.id
_entity.type
_entity.pdbx_description
1 polymer ?
#
loop_
_entity_poly.entity_id
_entity_poly.type
_entity_poly.pdbx_seq_one_letter_code
_entity_poly.pdbx_strand_id
1 'polypeptide(L)'
;MIDKIDNVVTYEAFGAIGDGVADDLPAICEAHAYANAHNLPVKSKPDATYHLGGRALTAIIATDTDWNTSRFTIDDMDMAKVEDHKAKLFEVQSRLQPVELKLDHLARDQQQTDLRPEVDCHVLVENEKKRLYIRRGLNQNKGIPQTDCFILRRDGTIEGAIDWDYDTITHLEARPIDETPLIITGGIFTTFANRMEQPVGYNYWSRHIEISRSNTEIRDLTHYVVGETAVGHPYHGFVRAYKCANVTLRNLFVTGHKIYSTIGAAGKPVSMGSYDIHARQVVNFQMFDCRMNHICDRSRWGVISTDLCKNILLDNCTLSRMDTHMGV
;
A
#
# COMPACT_ATOMS: atom_id res chain seq x y z
N MET A 1 17.67 26.68 -6.14
CA MET A 1 17.56 27.30 -7.48
C MET A 1 16.90 26.24 -8.34
N ILE A 2 15.65 26.44 -8.77
CA ILE A 2 14.96 25.47 -9.65
C ILE A 2 15.84 25.35 -10.90
N ASP A 3 16.29 24.14 -11.22
CA ASP A 3 17.14 23.91 -12.37
C ASP A 3 16.30 24.27 -13.62
N LYS A 4 16.60 25.41 -14.24
CA LYS A 4 15.72 26.09 -15.22
C LYS A 4 15.60 25.34 -16.56
N ILE A 5 16.15 24.13 -16.64
CA ILE A 5 16.22 23.34 -17.87
C ILE A 5 15.18 22.22 -17.86
N ASP A 6 14.73 21.75 -16.69
CA ASP A 6 13.68 20.73 -16.58
C ASP A 6 12.66 21.19 -15.52
N ASN A 7 11.38 21.34 -15.88
CA ASN A 7 10.27 21.66 -14.97
C ASN A 7 10.03 20.52 -13.96
N VAL A 8 10.99 20.26 -13.07
CA VAL A 8 11.01 19.13 -12.14
C VAL A 8 11.43 19.60 -10.76
N VAL A 9 10.82 18.99 -9.74
CA VAL A 9 11.13 19.26 -8.35
C VAL A 9 12.13 18.23 -7.84
N THR A 10 13.26 18.68 -7.29
CA THR A 10 14.25 17.82 -6.65
C THR A 10 14.23 17.98 -5.14
N TYR A 11 14.63 16.95 -4.40
CA TYR A 11 14.66 16.99 -2.93
C TYR A 11 15.68 18.01 -2.40
N GLU A 12 16.81 18.19 -3.11
CA GLU A 12 17.88 19.11 -2.74
C GLU A 12 17.44 20.58 -2.80
N ALA A 13 16.46 20.90 -3.68
CA ALA A 13 15.89 22.24 -3.73
C ALA A 13 15.17 22.64 -2.43
N PHE A 14 14.83 21.64 -1.60
CA PHE A 14 14.17 21.76 -0.29
C PHE A 14 15.11 21.36 0.87
N GLY A 15 16.40 21.22 0.60
CA GLY A 15 17.42 21.01 1.63
C GLY A 15 17.72 19.56 1.98
N ALA A 16 17.26 18.57 1.20
CA ALA A 16 17.72 17.20 1.36
C ALA A 16 19.24 17.13 1.08
N ILE A 17 19.95 16.42 1.94
CA ILE A 17 21.41 16.26 1.90
C ILE A 17 21.76 15.01 1.09
N GLY A 18 21.03 13.91 1.28
CA GLY A 18 21.24 12.68 0.50
C GLY A 18 22.56 11.97 0.81
N ASP A 19 23.08 12.10 2.04
CA ASP A 19 24.33 11.48 2.52
C ASP A 19 24.11 10.13 3.24
N GLY A 20 22.86 9.72 3.41
CA GLY A 20 22.44 8.50 4.11
C GLY A 20 22.45 8.61 5.63
N VAL A 21 22.68 9.81 6.18
CA VAL A 21 22.79 10.07 7.62
C VAL A 21 21.78 11.13 8.07
N ALA A 22 21.69 12.24 7.34
CA ALA A 22 20.73 13.29 7.65
C ALA A 22 19.29 12.82 7.46
N ASP A 23 18.39 13.22 8.37
CA ASP A 23 16.96 12.97 8.17
C ASP A 23 16.44 13.84 7.02
N ASP A 24 16.33 13.24 5.84
CA ASP A 24 15.91 13.88 4.60
C ASP A 24 14.38 13.88 4.44
N LEU A 25 13.64 13.14 5.28
CA LEU A 25 12.19 13.02 5.17
C LEU A 25 11.46 14.38 5.22
N PRO A 26 11.85 15.37 6.07
CA PRO A 26 11.22 16.69 6.06
C PRO A 26 11.36 17.41 4.71
N ALA A 27 12.56 17.42 4.12
CA ALA A 27 12.82 18.04 2.83
C ALA A 27 12.05 17.33 1.70
N ILE A 28 11.97 16.00 1.75
CA ILE A 28 11.17 15.19 0.82
C ILE A 28 9.69 15.56 0.92
N CYS A 29 9.14 15.71 2.13
CA CYS A 29 7.75 16.16 2.33
C CYS A 29 7.51 17.55 1.73
N GLU A 30 8.40 18.51 1.95
CA GLU A 30 8.28 19.86 1.40
C GLU A 30 8.36 19.88 -0.14
N ALA A 31 9.28 19.09 -0.71
CA ALA A 31 9.41 18.95 -2.16
C ALA A 31 8.13 18.40 -2.79
N HIS A 32 7.56 17.34 -2.22
CA HIS A 32 6.29 16.77 -2.69
C HIS A 32 5.11 17.73 -2.51
N ALA A 33 5.05 18.46 -1.38
CA ALA A 33 4.02 19.49 -1.17
C ALA A 33 4.08 20.59 -2.25
N TYR A 34 5.28 21.06 -2.58
CA TYR A 34 5.48 22.06 -3.63
C TYR A 34 5.13 21.50 -5.02
N ALA A 35 5.62 20.30 -5.34
CA ALA A 35 5.32 19.61 -6.59
C ALA A 35 3.81 19.45 -6.80
N ASN A 36 3.10 19.07 -5.74
CA ASN A 36 1.65 18.92 -5.77
C ASN A 36 0.92 20.24 -6.01
N ALA A 37 1.32 21.31 -5.33
CA ALA A 37 0.71 22.63 -5.48
C ALA A 37 0.91 23.23 -6.89
N HIS A 38 2.00 22.86 -7.57
CA HIS A 38 2.37 23.42 -8.87
C HIS A 38 2.18 22.44 -10.04
N ASN A 39 1.67 21.24 -9.76
CA ASN A 39 1.51 20.17 -10.74
C ASN A 39 2.81 19.84 -11.50
N LEU A 40 3.92 19.73 -10.76
CA LEU A 40 5.24 19.43 -11.30
C LEU A 40 5.65 18.00 -10.92
N PRO A 41 6.32 17.26 -11.81
CA PRO A 41 6.90 15.98 -11.44
C PRO A 41 8.02 16.14 -10.40
N VAL A 42 8.27 15.07 -9.64
CA VAL A 42 9.39 14.98 -8.71
C VAL A 42 10.46 14.07 -9.28
N LYS A 43 11.73 14.45 -9.11
CA LYS A 43 12.87 13.60 -9.48
C LYS A 43 13.97 13.68 -8.44
N SER A 44 14.44 12.52 -7.97
CA SER A 44 15.55 12.46 -7.03
C SER A 44 16.90 12.37 -7.73
N LYS A 45 17.97 12.65 -6.97
CA LYS A 45 19.34 12.62 -7.48
C LYS A 45 19.84 11.17 -7.57
N PRO A 46 20.34 10.69 -8.74
CA PRO A 46 20.66 9.27 -8.95
C PRO A 46 21.69 8.66 -7.99
N ASP A 47 22.63 9.46 -7.50
CA ASP A 47 23.74 9.06 -6.62
C ASP A 47 23.48 9.37 -5.13
N ALA A 48 22.33 9.97 -4.79
CA ALA A 48 21.99 10.26 -3.40
C ALA A 48 21.53 9.01 -2.63
N THR A 49 21.76 9.05 -1.32
CA THR A 49 21.18 8.12 -0.34
C THR A 49 20.39 8.93 0.67
N TYR A 50 19.06 8.86 0.65
CA TYR A 50 18.22 9.60 1.58
C TYR A 50 17.91 8.76 2.82
N HIS A 51 18.21 9.26 4.02
CA HIS A 51 17.72 8.61 5.23
C HIS A 51 16.32 9.14 5.57
N LEU A 52 15.36 8.23 5.63
CA LEU A 52 14.00 8.50 6.05
C LEU A 52 13.91 8.33 7.56
N GLY A 53 14.12 9.43 8.29
CA GLY A 53 14.23 9.42 9.74
C GLY A 53 12.95 8.98 10.47
N GLY A 54 13.03 8.90 11.80
CA GLY A 54 11.97 8.35 12.64
C GLY A 54 10.77 9.27 12.89
N ARG A 55 10.78 10.50 12.34
CA ARG A 55 9.68 11.46 12.51
C ARG A 55 8.39 10.95 11.87
N ALA A 56 7.25 11.24 12.49
CA ALA A 56 5.92 10.89 11.99
C ALA A 56 5.49 11.86 10.86
N LEU A 57 6.21 11.83 9.74
CA LEU A 57 5.94 12.62 8.54
C LEU A 57 5.58 11.69 7.38
N THR A 58 4.69 12.16 6.51
CA THR A 58 4.29 11.45 5.29
C THR A 58 4.42 12.38 4.09
N ALA A 59 5.16 11.95 3.07
CA ALA A 59 5.22 12.65 1.80
C ALA A 59 4.02 12.25 0.93
N ILE A 60 3.12 13.21 0.66
CA ILE A 60 1.97 12.99 -0.21
C ILE A 60 2.40 13.11 -1.66
N ILE A 61 2.19 12.07 -2.47
CA ILE A 61 2.53 12.04 -3.89
C ILE A 61 1.23 12.17 -4.70
N ALA A 62 1.08 13.26 -5.45
CA ALA A 62 -0.05 13.46 -6.37
C ALA A 62 0.41 13.85 -7.80
N THR A 63 1.69 13.69 -8.10
CA THR A 63 2.31 13.86 -9.42
C THR A 63 3.26 12.70 -9.71
N ASP A 64 3.62 12.54 -10.98
CA ASP A 64 4.66 11.59 -11.38
C ASP A 64 5.96 11.80 -10.60
N THR A 65 6.61 10.69 -10.25
CA THR A 65 7.81 10.69 -9.42
C THR A 65 8.85 9.72 -9.98
N ASP A 66 10.05 10.23 -10.29
CA ASP A 66 11.22 9.45 -10.70
C ASP A 66 12.25 9.44 -9.56
N TRP A 67 12.29 8.36 -8.79
CA TRP A 67 13.32 8.14 -7.77
C TRP A 67 14.66 7.67 -8.35
N ASN A 68 14.75 7.54 -9.68
CA ASN A 68 15.95 7.22 -10.41
C ASN A 68 16.67 6.00 -9.80
N THR A 69 18.00 6.04 -9.69
CA THR A 69 18.79 5.04 -8.96
C THR A 69 19.13 5.44 -7.52
N SER A 70 18.42 6.42 -6.96
CA SER A 70 18.67 6.89 -5.59
C SER A 70 18.35 5.81 -4.56
N ARG A 71 19.02 5.90 -3.41
CA ARG A 71 18.83 4.96 -2.29
C ARG A 71 18.04 5.60 -1.17
N PHE A 72 17.26 4.79 -0.47
CA PHE A 72 16.50 5.23 0.70
C PHE A 72 16.73 4.27 1.86
N THR A 73 17.13 4.82 3.00
CA THR A 73 17.38 4.05 4.23
C THR A 73 16.27 4.30 5.24
N ILE A 74 15.59 3.23 5.63
CA ILE A 74 14.59 3.22 6.70
C ILE A 74 15.19 2.42 7.85
N ASP A 75 15.48 3.08 8.97
CA ASP A 75 16.03 2.42 10.16
C ASP A 75 14.95 2.26 11.24
N ASP A 76 14.39 1.05 11.33
CA ASP A 76 13.40 0.69 12.34
C ASP A 76 14.02 -0.06 13.54
N MET A 77 15.34 -0.26 13.56
CA MET A 77 16.00 -1.06 14.61
C MET A 77 15.91 -0.39 15.98
N ASP A 78 16.03 0.94 16.03
CA ASP A 78 15.93 1.74 17.25
C ASP A 78 14.52 2.33 17.39
N MET A 79 13.60 1.52 17.89
CA MET A 79 12.19 1.88 18.01
C MET A 79 11.94 3.13 18.87
N ALA A 80 12.87 3.50 19.76
CA ALA A 80 12.75 4.71 20.57
C ALA A 80 12.90 6.00 19.73
N LYS A 81 13.50 5.90 18.54
CA LYS A 81 13.63 7.01 17.59
C LYS A 81 12.47 7.11 16.60
N VAL A 82 11.62 6.09 16.52
CA VAL A 82 10.45 6.07 15.63
C VAL A 82 9.25 6.64 16.38
N GLU A 83 8.85 7.86 16.04
CA GLU A 83 7.74 8.58 16.69
C GLU A 83 6.40 7.85 16.53
N ASP A 84 6.12 7.35 15.32
CA ASP A 84 4.95 6.54 15.01
C ASP A 84 5.26 5.48 13.96
N HIS A 85 5.27 4.20 14.37
CA HIS A 85 5.47 3.06 13.47
C HIS A 85 4.28 2.79 12.55
N LYS A 86 3.13 3.43 12.78
CA LYS A 86 1.92 3.32 11.96
C LYS A 86 1.82 4.44 10.92
N ALA A 87 2.68 5.46 11.00
CA ALA A 87 2.76 6.49 10.00
C ALA A 87 3.42 5.96 8.71
N LYS A 88 2.82 6.31 7.58
CA LYS A 88 3.31 5.99 6.23
C LYS A 88 4.47 6.91 5.90
N LEU A 89 5.45 6.43 5.14
CA LEU A 89 6.52 7.30 4.64
C LEU A 89 6.05 8.08 3.41
N PHE A 90 5.36 7.38 2.51
CA PHE A 90 4.77 7.96 1.30
C PHE A 90 3.30 7.56 1.17
N GLU A 91 2.48 8.47 0.67
CA GLU A 91 1.10 8.18 0.29
C GLU A 91 0.79 8.75 -1.09
N VAL A 92 0.52 7.88 -2.05
CA VAL A 92 0.05 8.24 -3.39
C VAL A 92 -1.44 8.49 -3.32
N GLN A 93 -1.83 9.77 -3.49
CA GLN A 93 -3.17 10.24 -3.21
C GLN A 93 -3.77 11.00 -4.40
N SER A 94 -5.06 10.78 -4.67
CA SER A 94 -5.81 11.61 -5.61
C SER A 94 -6.01 13.01 -5.04
N ARG A 95 -6.06 14.02 -5.91
CA ARG A 95 -6.53 15.37 -5.54
C ARG A 95 -8.05 15.49 -5.58
N LEU A 96 -8.73 14.50 -6.17
CA LEU A 96 -10.18 14.48 -6.29
C LEU A 96 -10.80 14.10 -4.94
N GLN A 97 -11.91 14.76 -4.61
CA GLN A 97 -12.67 14.46 -3.40
C GLN A 97 -13.60 13.27 -3.64
N PRO A 98 -13.90 12.47 -2.60
CA PRO A 98 -14.93 11.44 -2.67
C PRO A 98 -16.27 11.99 -3.19
N VAL A 99 -16.98 11.18 -3.98
CA VAL A 99 -18.29 11.53 -4.54
C VAL A 99 -19.38 11.05 -3.60
N GLU A 100 -20.38 11.90 -3.37
CA GLU A 100 -21.57 11.49 -2.62
C GLU A 100 -22.47 10.64 -3.54
N LEU A 101 -22.64 9.37 -3.19
CA LEU A 101 -23.57 8.46 -3.85
C LEU A 101 -24.52 7.87 -2.81
N LYS A 102 -25.73 7.53 -3.25
CA LYS A 102 -26.71 6.84 -2.43
C LYS A 102 -27.13 5.54 -3.11
N LEU A 103 -26.94 4.44 -2.39
CA LEU A 103 -27.40 3.12 -2.78
C LEU A 103 -28.00 2.47 -1.54
N ASP A 104 -29.27 2.05 -1.62
CA ASP A 104 -29.97 1.48 -0.47
C ASP A 104 -29.82 -0.05 -0.40
N HIS A 105 -29.68 -0.69 -1.57
CA HIS A 105 -29.54 -2.13 -1.73
C HIS A 105 -28.67 -2.46 -2.95
N LEU A 106 -28.12 -3.67 -2.97
CA LEU A 106 -27.35 -4.21 -4.08
C LEU A 106 -27.56 -5.72 -4.14
N ALA A 107 -27.82 -6.28 -5.31
CA ALA A 107 -27.95 -7.72 -5.49
C ALA A 107 -26.61 -8.34 -5.87
N ARG A 108 -26.40 -9.60 -5.47
CA ARG A 108 -25.28 -10.41 -5.96
C ARG A 108 -25.30 -10.43 -7.50
N ASP A 109 -24.11 -10.37 -8.10
CA ASP A 109 -23.91 -10.40 -9.56
C ASP A 109 -24.59 -9.25 -10.32
N GLN A 110 -25.07 -8.20 -9.64
CA GLN A 110 -25.64 -7.02 -10.29
C GLN A 110 -24.58 -6.32 -11.14
N GLN A 111 -24.91 -6.07 -12.41
CA GLN A 111 -23.97 -5.50 -13.41
C GLN A 111 -24.24 -4.02 -13.73
N GLN A 112 -25.35 -3.47 -13.26
CA GLN A 112 -25.85 -2.15 -13.67
C GLN A 112 -26.59 -1.48 -12.50
N THR A 113 -26.49 -0.15 -12.42
CA THR A 113 -27.25 0.69 -11.48
C THR A 113 -27.89 1.86 -12.22
N ASP A 114 -28.81 2.58 -11.58
CA ASP A 114 -29.35 3.84 -12.12
C ASP A 114 -28.47 5.06 -11.76
N LEU A 115 -27.40 4.87 -10.99
CA LEU A 115 -26.47 5.93 -10.63
C LEU A 115 -25.64 6.35 -11.84
N ARG A 116 -25.40 7.66 -11.96
CA ARG A 116 -24.62 8.27 -13.04
C ARG A 116 -23.62 9.26 -12.45
N PRO A 117 -22.51 8.78 -11.84
CA PRO A 117 -21.50 9.69 -11.32
C PRO A 117 -20.85 10.45 -12.48
N GLU A 118 -20.33 11.66 -12.21
CA GLU A 118 -19.66 12.48 -13.23
C GLU A 118 -18.34 11.85 -13.72
N VAL A 119 -17.73 11.00 -12.88
CA VAL A 119 -16.49 10.28 -13.13
C VAL A 119 -16.65 8.81 -12.72
N ASP A 120 -15.81 7.94 -13.25
CA ASP A 120 -15.78 6.55 -12.77
C ASP A 120 -15.28 6.53 -11.33
N CYS A 121 -15.84 5.66 -10.49
CA CYS A 121 -15.53 5.60 -9.07
C CYS A 121 -15.15 4.17 -8.66
N HIS A 122 -14.12 4.03 -7.84
CA HIS A 122 -14.00 2.88 -6.96
C HIS A 122 -15.02 3.05 -5.82
N VAL A 123 -15.96 2.13 -5.71
CA VAL A 123 -17.01 2.14 -4.69
C VAL A 123 -16.74 1.03 -3.68
N LEU A 124 -16.79 1.38 -2.40
CA LEU A 124 -16.80 0.45 -1.27
C LEU A 124 -18.20 0.48 -0.64
N VAL A 125 -18.78 -0.69 -0.40
CA VAL A 125 -20.04 -0.84 0.35
C VAL A 125 -19.86 -1.76 1.53
N GLU A 126 -20.51 -1.44 2.65
CA GLU A 126 -20.52 -2.29 3.84
C GLU A 126 -21.93 -2.44 4.42
N ASN A 127 -22.15 -3.60 5.03
CA ASN A 127 -23.29 -3.87 5.90
C ASN A 127 -22.79 -4.36 7.26
N GLU A 128 -22.80 -3.47 8.25
CA GLU A 128 -22.33 -3.76 9.61
C GLU A 128 -23.21 -4.76 10.37
N LYS A 129 -24.47 -4.96 9.93
CA LYS A 129 -25.40 -5.90 10.56
C LYS A 129 -25.05 -7.36 10.29
N LYS A 130 -24.18 -7.62 9.31
CA LYS A 130 -23.72 -8.96 8.94
C LYS A 130 -22.20 -9.04 9.08
N ARG A 131 -21.71 -10.11 9.71
CA ARG A 131 -20.28 -10.37 9.87
C ARG A 131 -19.86 -11.59 9.06
N LEU A 132 -18.80 -11.45 8.27
CA LEU A 132 -18.21 -12.49 7.42
C LEU A 132 -16.76 -12.75 7.83
N TYR A 133 -16.16 -13.79 7.25
CA TYR A 133 -14.75 -14.18 7.47
C TYR A 133 -14.38 -14.38 8.95
N ILE A 134 -15.27 -15.02 9.72
CA ILE A 134 -15.04 -15.36 11.12
C ILE A 134 -13.90 -16.39 11.21
N ARG A 135 -12.78 -16.00 11.83
CA ARG A 135 -11.64 -16.89 12.03
C ARG A 135 -11.83 -17.74 13.28
N ARG A 136 -11.54 -19.03 13.16
CA ARG A 136 -11.42 -19.98 14.28
C ARG A 136 -9.95 -20.36 14.48
N GLY A 137 -9.62 -20.97 15.63
CA GLY A 137 -8.27 -21.43 15.92
C GLY A 137 -7.38 -20.34 16.54
N LEU A 138 -6.07 -20.42 16.29
CA LEU A 138 -5.05 -19.63 17.00
C LEU A 138 -5.23 -18.11 16.87
N ASN A 139 -5.73 -17.67 15.70
CA ASN A 139 -6.02 -16.28 15.36
C ASN A 139 -7.54 -16.00 15.32
N GLN A 140 -8.30 -16.58 16.25
CA GLN A 140 -9.75 -16.40 16.32
C GLN A 140 -10.16 -14.92 16.42
N ASN A 141 -11.24 -14.55 15.73
CA ASN A 141 -11.80 -13.20 15.77
C ASN A 141 -13.33 -13.23 15.55
N LYS A 142 -13.97 -12.06 15.54
CA LYS A 142 -15.43 -11.92 15.34
C LYS A 142 -15.84 -11.66 13.88
N GLY A 143 -14.91 -11.87 12.93
CA GLY A 143 -15.09 -11.50 11.53
C GLY A 143 -15.11 -9.99 11.28
N ILE A 144 -15.34 -9.62 10.03
CA ILE A 144 -15.46 -8.23 9.56
C ILE A 144 -16.89 -7.96 9.07
N PRO A 145 -17.33 -6.70 8.95
CA PRO A 145 -18.58 -6.39 8.24
C PRO A 145 -18.63 -7.07 6.86
N GLN A 146 -19.83 -7.34 6.38
CA GLN A 146 -20.02 -7.73 4.99
C GLN A 146 -19.60 -6.55 4.12
N THR A 147 -18.47 -6.69 3.43
CA THR A 147 -17.81 -5.61 2.68
C THR A 147 -17.57 -6.07 1.26
N ASP A 148 -17.80 -5.17 0.31
CA ASP A 148 -17.53 -5.38 -1.10
C ASP A 148 -16.98 -4.10 -1.75
N CYS A 149 -16.20 -4.24 -2.81
CA CYS A 149 -15.72 -3.14 -3.63
C CYS A 149 -15.84 -3.44 -5.13
N PHE A 150 -16.14 -2.41 -5.90
CA PHE A 150 -16.34 -2.49 -7.36
C PHE A 150 -16.01 -1.14 -8.01
N ILE A 151 -15.87 -1.12 -9.33
CA ILE A 151 -15.82 0.11 -10.11
C ILE A 151 -17.23 0.42 -10.61
N LEU A 152 -17.74 1.61 -10.27
CA LEU A 152 -18.95 2.16 -10.85
C LEU A 152 -18.57 3.09 -12.01
N ARG A 153 -18.98 2.74 -13.22
CA ARG A 153 -18.78 3.56 -14.41
C ARG A 153 -19.79 4.69 -14.50
N ARG A 154 -19.48 5.76 -15.23
CA ARG A 154 -20.39 6.90 -15.47
C ARG A 154 -21.75 6.50 -16.03
N ASP A 155 -21.81 5.42 -16.80
CA ASP A 155 -23.04 4.89 -17.40
C ASP A 155 -23.84 3.97 -16.45
N GLY A 156 -23.38 3.80 -15.21
CA GLY A 156 -23.95 2.97 -14.17
C GLY A 156 -23.40 1.54 -14.12
N THR A 157 -22.60 1.13 -15.10
CA THR A 157 -22.06 -0.24 -15.20
C THR A 157 -21.18 -0.55 -14.00
N ILE A 158 -21.32 -1.77 -13.48
CA ILE A 158 -20.50 -2.32 -12.40
C ILE A 158 -19.41 -3.22 -12.98
N GLU A 159 -18.17 -2.94 -12.62
CA GLU A 159 -17.03 -3.82 -12.87
C GLU A 159 -16.45 -4.34 -11.56
N GLY A 160 -16.16 -5.65 -11.52
CA GLY A 160 -15.97 -6.39 -10.28
C GLY A 160 -17.33 -6.87 -9.77
N ALA A 161 -17.64 -8.15 -10.02
CA ALA A 161 -18.96 -8.72 -9.77
C ALA A 161 -19.33 -8.64 -8.29
N ILE A 162 -20.55 -8.25 -7.94
CA ILE A 162 -20.96 -8.14 -6.53
C ILE A 162 -21.05 -9.52 -5.88
N ASP A 163 -20.35 -9.72 -4.78
CA ASP A 163 -20.17 -11.04 -4.16
C ASP A 163 -21.38 -11.48 -3.34
N TRP A 164 -22.21 -10.52 -2.91
CA TRP A 164 -23.29 -10.75 -1.96
C TRP A 164 -24.55 -9.92 -2.23
N ASP A 165 -25.67 -10.39 -1.68
CA ASP A 165 -26.85 -9.56 -1.53
C ASP A 165 -26.69 -8.61 -0.32
N TYR A 166 -27.03 -7.34 -0.56
CA TYR A 166 -27.08 -6.26 0.41
C TYR A 166 -28.52 -5.75 0.51
N ASP A 167 -29.28 -6.29 1.46
CA ASP A 167 -30.62 -5.77 1.79
C ASP A 167 -30.57 -4.37 2.42
N THR A 168 -29.39 -3.97 2.89
CA THR A 168 -29.11 -2.65 3.45
C THR A 168 -27.63 -2.34 3.25
N ILE A 169 -27.32 -1.06 3.02
CA ILE A 169 -25.96 -0.54 2.98
C ILE A 169 -25.82 0.44 4.15
N THR A 170 -24.93 0.12 5.09
CA THR A 170 -24.69 0.94 6.28
C THR A 170 -23.54 1.93 6.08
N HIS A 171 -22.63 1.63 5.16
CA HIS A 171 -21.56 2.54 4.75
C HIS A 171 -21.33 2.41 3.25
N LEU A 172 -21.16 3.56 2.60
CA LEU A 172 -20.79 3.66 1.19
C LEU A 172 -19.72 4.73 1.07
N GLU A 173 -18.65 4.42 0.35
CA GLU A 173 -17.58 5.35 0.01
C GLU A 173 -17.30 5.24 -1.49
N ALA A 174 -17.43 6.34 -2.23
CA ALA A 174 -17.11 6.38 -3.66
C ALA A 174 -15.92 7.31 -3.90
N ARG A 175 -14.81 6.74 -4.35
CA ARG A 175 -13.56 7.45 -4.65
C ARG A 175 -13.41 7.58 -6.16
N PRO A 176 -13.29 8.80 -6.71
CA PRO A 176 -13.00 9.00 -8.12
C PRO A 176 -11.79 8.22 -8.62
N ILE A 177 -11.88 7.79 -9.86
CA ILE A 177 -10.75 7.26 -10.62
C ILE A 177 -10.21 8.41 -11.48
N ASP A 178 -9.00 8.87 -11.17
CA ASP A 178 -8.29 9.86 -11.97
C ASP A 178 -8.15 9.38 -13.42
N GLU A 179 -8.49 10.22 -14.40
CA GLU A 179 -8.45 9.82 -15.83
C GLU A 179 -7.03 9.50 -16.32
N THR A 180 -6.03 10.24 -15.84
CA THR A 180 -4.63 10.06 -16.21
C THR A 180 -3.91 9.19 -15.18
N PRO A 181 -3.18 8.14 -15.60
CA PRO A 181 -2.36 7.36 -14.69
C PRO A 181 -1.26 8.21 -14.03
N LEU A 182 -0.95 7.91 -12.76
CA LEU A 182 0.24 8.45 -12.07
C LEU A 182 1.31 7.38 -12.07
N ILE A 183 2.52 7.75 -12.48
CA ILE A 183 3.67 6.85 -12.59
C ILE A 183 4.72 7.19 -11.53
N ILE A 184 5.08 6.18 -10.73
CA ILE A 184 6.26 6.22 -9.85
C ILE A 184 7.29 5.24 -10.40
N THR A 185 8.52 5.68 -10.57
CA THR A 185 9.59 4.86 -11.16
C THR A 185 10.89 4.91 -10.36
N GLY A 186 11.59 3.79 -10.28
CA GLY A 186 12.91 3.70 -9.68
C GLY A 186 12.91 3.64 -8.15
N GLY A 187 14.08 3.92 -7.58
CA GLY A 187 14.34 3.91 -6.14
C GLY A 187 14.77 2.55 -5.60
N ILE A 188 15.79 2.59 -4.74
CA ILE A 188 16.33 1.42 -4.04
C ILE A 188 16.14 1.64 -2.54
N PHE A 189 15.13 0.98 -1.96
CA PHE A 189 14.79 1.09 -0.56
C PHE A 189 15.44 -0.04 0.24
N THR A 190 15.94 0.29 1.43
CA THR A 190 16.45 -0.69 2.39
C THR A 190 15.86 -0.39 3.76
N THR A 191 15.06 -1.33 4.25
CA THR A 191 14.53 -1.32 5.61
C THR A 191 15.42 -2.16 6.52
N PHE A 192 16.02 -1.52 7.52
CA PHE A 192 16.60 -2.22 8.66
C PHE A 192 15.47 -2.56 9.63
N ALA A 193 15.09 -3.84 9.65
CA ALA A 193 13.86 -4.29 10.28
C ALA A 193 13.82 -4.04 11.79
N ASN A 194 12.60 -3.77 12.29
CA ASN A 194 12.34 -3.58 13.70
C ASN A 194 12.75 -4.79 14.54
N ARG A 195 13.10 -4.50 15.80
CA ARG A 195 13.47 -5.50 16.81
C ARG A 195 12.47 -5.50 17.97
N MET A 196 11.19 -5.25 17.65
CA MET A 196 10.16 -5.14 18.67
C MET A 196 9.94 -6.47 19.36
N GLU A 197 10.00 -6.44 20.69
CA GLU A 197 9.68 -7.58 21.55
C GLU A 197 8.35 -7.33 22.24
N GLN A 198 7.43 -8.28 22.07
CA GLN A 198 6.16 -8.31 22.78
C GLN A 198 5.79 -9.76 23.12
N PRO A 199 5.63 -10.12 24.41
CA PRO A 199 5.33 -11.50 24.79
C PRO A 199 3.97 -12.03 24.29
N VAL A 200 2.97 -11.16 24.21
CA VAL A 200 1.59 -11.50 23.82
C VAL A 200 1.07 -10.48 22.84
N GLY A 201 0.71 -10.93 21.64
CA GLY A 201 0.28 -10.09 20.54
C GLY A 201 1.43 -9.46 19.76
N TYR A 202 1.08 -8.63 18.79
CA TYR A 202 2.02 -7.92 17.92
C TYR A 202 1.38 -6.66 17.35
N ASN A 203 2.23 -5.77 16.83
CA ASN A 203 1.83 -4.53 16.17
C ASN A 203 2.39 -4.54 14.77
N TYR A 204 1.57 -4.21 13.77
CA TYR A 204 2.06 -4.06 12.42
C TYR A 204 2.72 -2.71 12.21
N TRP A 205 3.85 -2.72 11.52
CA TRP A 205 4.59 -1.52 11.09
C TRP A 205 4.14 -1.10 9.68
N SER A 206 4.03 0.22 9.48
CA SER A 206 3.45 0.84 8.27
C SER A 206 4.38 1.85 7.61
N ARG A 207 5.68 1.80 7.89
CA ARG A 207 6.69 2.68 7.30
C ARG A 207 6.94 2.31 5.83
N HIS A 208 5.89 2.49 5.03
CA HIS A 208 5.70 1.95 3.68
C HIS A 208 5.27 3.05 2.69
N ILE A 209 5.07 2.64 1.44
CA ILE A 209 4.42 3.41 0.37
C ILE A 209 2.96 2.95 0.27
N GLU A 210 2.02 3.84 0.59
CA GLU A 210 0.59 3.55 0.43
C GLU A 210 0.08 4.11 -0.90
N ILE A 211 -0.67 3.31 -1.64
CA ILE A 211 -1.40 3.72 -2.83
C ILE A 211 -2.88 3.77 -2.46
N SER A 212 -3.41 4.99 -2.27
CA SER A 212 -4.84 5.24 -2.07
C SER A 212 -5.49 5.93 -3.28
N ARG A 213 -4.70 6.21 -4.32
CA ARG A 213 -5.11 6.74 -5.63
C ARG A 213 -5.31 5.63 -6.67
N SER A 214 -6.47 5.63 -7.33
CA SER A 214 -6.74 4.75 -8.48
C SER A 214 -5.91 5.14 -9.72
N ASN A 215 -5.76 4.24 -10.68
CA ASN A 215 -4.93 4.45 -11.88
C ASN A 215 -3.49 4.82 -11.53
N THR A 216 -2.81 3.95 -10.77
CA THR A 216 -1.42 4.17 -10.32
C THR A 216 -0.53 3.02 -10.76
N GLU A 217 0.63 3.33 -11.33
CA GLU A 217 1.69 2.35 -11.62
C GLU A 217 2.95 2.68 -10.81
N ILE A 218 3.48 1.67 -10.11
CA ILE A 218 4.84 1.70 -9.56
C ILE A 218 5.70 0.75 -10.38
N ARG A 219 6.84 1.24 -10.88
CA ARG A 219 7.75 0.43 -11.68
C ARG A 219 9.22 0.57 -11.31
N ASP A 220 10.00 -0.48 -11.58
CA ASP A 220 11.47 -0.49 -11.45
C ASP A 220 11.97 -0.18 -10.01
N LEU A 221 11.16 -0.51 -9.01
CA LEU A 221 11.47 -0.30 -7.59
C LEU A 221 12.12 -1.54 -6.98
N THR A 222 13.15 -1.33 -6.17
CA THR A 222 13.79 -2.40 -5.38
C THR A 222 13.59 -2.13 -3.90
N HIS A 223 13.15 -3.14 -3.15
CA HIS A 223 13.10 -3.11 -1.70
C HIS A 223 13.85 -4.28 -1.07
N TYR A 224 14.76 -3.93 -0.16
CA TYR A 224 15.52 -4.86 0.66
C TYR A 224 15.09 -4.78 2.12
N VAL A 225 14.93 -5.93 2.74
CA VAL A 225 14.79 -6.05 4.19
C VAL A 225 16.08 -6.66 4.75
N VAL A 226 16.69 -5.97 5.70
CA VAL A 226 17.95 -6.37 6.33
C VAL A 226 17.87 -6.21 7.86
N GLY A 227 18.86 -6.71 8.59
CA GLY A 227 18.95 -6.51 10.04
C GLY A 227 17.99 -7.34 10.90
N GLU A 228 17.18 -8.21 10.30
CA GLU A 228 16.23 -9.10 11.00
C GLU A 228 16.93 -10.07 11.96
N THR A 229 16.51 -10.06 13.23
CA THR A 229 17.07 -10.90 14.29
C THR A 229 16.18 -12.12 14.60
N ALA A 230 16.26 -12.68 15.81
CA ALA A 230 15.33 -13.71 16.29
C ALA A 230 13.99 -13.11 16.77
N VAL A 231 13.94 -11.80 16.99
CA VAL A 231 12.77 -11.05 17.43
C VAL A 231 12.46 -9.92 16.45
N GLY A 232 11.18 -9.58 16.36
CA GLY A 232 10.64 -8.56 15.47
C GLY A 232 9.12 -8.68 15.34
N HIS A 233 8.51 -7.62 14.84
CA HIS A 233 7.08 -7.51 14.57
C HIS A 233 6.80 -7.40 13.07
N PRO A 234 5.57 -7.75 12.63
CA PRO A 234 5.26 -7.82 11.20
C PRO A 234 5.09 -6.45 10.55
N TYR A 235 5.23 -6.42 9.23
CA TYR A 235 4.99 -5.27 8.36
C TYR A 235 3.72 -5.44 7.55
N HIS A 236 3.03 -4.33 7.28
CA HIS A 236 1.79 -4.30 6.48
C HIS A 236 2.03 -4.44 4.96
N GLY A 237 3.27 -4.65 4.52
CA GLY A 237 3.69 -4.52 3.12
C GLY A 237 4.40 -3.19 2.88
N PHE A 238 5.57 -3.21 2.25
CA PHE A 238 6.30 -2.01 1.86
C PHE A 238 5.62 -1.25 0.71
N VAL A 239 4.98 -1.97 -0.21
CA VAL A 239 4.07 -1.37 -1.20
C VAL A 239 2.65 -1.84 -0.92
N ARG A 240 1.79 -0.91 -0.50
CA ARG A 240 0.44 -1.20 -0.04
C ARG A 240 -0.61 -0.48 -0.88
N ALA A 241 -1.41 -1.21 -1.65
CA ALA A 241 -2.60 -0.66 -2.33
C ALA A 241 -3.84 -0.80 -1.44
N TYR A 242 -4.61 0.27 -1.29
CA TYR A 242 -5.76 0.31 -0.38
C TYR A 242 -6.91 1.17 -0.89
N LYS A 243 -8.12 0.61 -0.97
CA LYS A 243 -9.35 1.32 -1.36
C LYS A 243 -9.22 2.11 -2.67
N CYS A 244 -8.79 1.44 -3.72
CA CYS A 244 -8.55 2.06 -5.03
C CYS A 244 -8.74 1.04 -6.16
N ALA A 245 -8.66 1.51 -7.41
CA ALA A 245 -8.79 0.68 -8.59
C ALA A 245 -7.61 0.85 -9.55
N ASN A 246 -7.37 -0.16 -10.40
CA ASN A 246 -6.39 -0.11 -11.48
C ASN A 246 -4.98 0.23 -10.97
N VAL A 247 -4.42 -0.69 -10.19
CA VAL A 247 -3.06 -0.57 -9.66
C VAL A 247 -2.16 -1.57 -10.35
N THR A 248 -1.04 -1.09 -10.88
CA THR A 248 -0.04 -1.91 -11.54
C THR A 248 1.30 -1.81 -10.81
N LEU A 249 1.88 -2.97 -10.46
CA LEU A 249 3.25 -3.08 -9.97
C LEU A 249 4.08 -3.77 -11.04
N ARG A 250 5.12 -3.10 -11.57
CA ARG A 250 5.92 -3.63 -12.68
C ARG A 250 7.40 -3.68 -12.36
N ASN A 251 8.04 -4.81 -12.61
CA ASN A 251 9.48 -4.98 -12.43
C ASN A 251 9.94 -4.58 -11.02
N LEU A 252 9.19 -4.99 -9.99
CA LEU A 252 9.59 -4.79 -8.60
C LEU A 252 10.51 -5.93 -8.15
N PHE A 253 11.52 -5.58 -7.35
CA PHE A 253 12.26 -6.54 -6.54
C PHE A 253 11.87 -6.38 -5.07
N VAL A 254 11.41 -7.46 -4.43
CA VAL A 254 10.92 -7.47 -3.05
C VAL A 254 11.63 -8.50 -2.18
N THR A 255 11.56 -8.33 -0.87
CA THR A 255 12.22 -9.22 0.11
C THR A 255 11.21 -9.80 1.09
N GLY A 256 11.20 -11.14 1.23
CA GLY A 256 10.38 -11.79 2.25
C GLY A 256 10.94 -11.59 3.65
N HIS A 257 10.07 -11.33 4.63
CA HIS A 257 10.45 -11.18 6.04
C HIS A 257 10.68 -12.52 6.73
N LYS A 258 11.52 -12.56 7.78
CA LYS A 258 11.63 -13.73 8.67
C LYS A 258 10.29 -14.03 9.35
N ILE A 259 10.03 -15.31 9.59
CA ILE A 259 8.85 -15.75 10.35
C ILE A 259 9.09 -15.53 11.84
N TYR A 260 8.35 -14.61 12.42
CA TYR A 260 8.26 -14.41 13.87
C TYR A 260 7.03 -15.13 14.45
N SER A 261 7.03 -15.35 15.77
CA SER A 261 5.94 -16.01 16.51
C SER A 261 5.57 -15.24 17.77
N THR A 262 4.28 -15.27 18.12
CA THR A 262 3.69 -14.68 19.34
C THR A 262 2.71 -15.65 19.98
N ILE A 263 2.24 -15.35 21.18
CA ILE A 263 0.97 -15.89 21.68
C ILE A 263 -0.20 -15.19 20.98
N GLY A 264 -1.06 -15.97 20.31
CA GLY A 264 -2.24 -15.50 19.60
C GLY A 264 -3.50 -15.39 20.48
N ALA A 265 -4.62 -15.00 19.88
CA ALA A 265 -5.89 -14.78 20.57
C ALA A 265 -6.50 -16.03 21.25
N ALA A 266 -6.02 -17.23 20.91
CA ALA A 266 -6.38 -18.48 21.58
C ALA A 266 -5.42 -18.85 22.75
N GLY A 267 -4.51 -17.96 23.15
CA GLY A 267 -3.53 -18.21 24.21
C GLY A 267 -2.45 -19.22 23.84
N LYS A 268 -2.22 -19.46 22.55
CA LYS A 268 -1.26 -20.44 22.01
C LYS A 268 -0.32 -19.79 21.00
N PRO A 269 0.90 -20.32 20.80
CA PRO A 269 1.84 -19.81 19.80
C PRO A 269 1.24 -19.77 18.39
N VAL A 270 1.52 -18.70 17.66
CA VAL A 270 1.10 -18.50 16.27
C VAL A 270 2.15 -17.67 15.52
N SER A 271 2.36 -17.98 14.24
CA SER A 271 3.23 -17.20 13.38
C SER A 271 2.59 -15.87 12.99
N MET A 272 3.42 -14.83 12.89
CA MET A 272 3.02 -13.50 12.44
C MET A 272 3.13 -13.42 10.91
N GLY A 273 2.06 -13.04 10.23
CA GLY A 273 2.14 -12.74 8.79
C GLY A 273 2.79 -11.40 8.57
N SER A 274 3.87 -11.36 7.77
CA SER A 274 4.60 -10.14 7.44
C SER A 274 4.86 -10.14 5.95
N TYR A 275 4.55 -9.04 5.28
CA TYR A 275 4.51 -8.99 3.83
C TYR A 275 5.36 -7.83 3.32
N ASP A 276 5.70 -7.89 2.04
CA ASP A 276 6.37 -6.79 1.34
C ASP A 276 5.43 -6.09 0.34
N ILE A 277 4.41 -6.81 -0.13
CA ILE A 277 3.33 -6.29 -0.97
C ILE A 277 2.00 -6.61 -0.30
N HIS A 278 1.11 -5.62 -0.27
CA HIS A 278 -0.23 -5.80 0.26
C HIS A 278 -1.26 -5.08 -0.60
N ALA A 279 -2.37 -5.75 -0.91
CA ALA A 279 -3.52 -5.12 -1.56
C ALA A 279 -4.78 -5.38 -0.72
N ARG A 280 -5.59 -4.34 -0.48
CA ARG A 280 -6.87 -4.51 0.21
C ARG A 280 -7.95 -3.61 -0.34
N GLN A 281 -9.12 -4.18 -0.64
CA GLN A 281 -10.23 -3.44 -1.25
C GLN A 281 -9.76 -2.79 -2.54
N VAL A 282 -9.20 -3.60 -3.44
CA VAL A 282 -8.64 -3.15 -4.72
C VAL A 282 -9.32 -3.90 -5.86
N VAL A 283 -9.80 -3.16 -6.86
CA VAL A 283 -10.31 -3.72 -8.11
C VAL A 283 -9.27 -3.53 -9.21
N ASN A 284 -8.94 -4.59 -9.95
CA ASN A 284 -7.89 -4.61 -10.96
C ASN A 284 -6.48 -4.36 -10.36
N PHE A 285 -5.99 -5.34 -9.59
CA PHE A 285 -4.62 -5.33 -9.08
C PHE A 285 -3.72 -6.19 -9.98
N GLN A 286 -2.68 -5.60 -10.55
CA GLN A 286 -1.83 -6.26 -11.53
C GLN A 286 -0.37 -6.22 -11.12
N MET A 287 0.34 -7.33 -11.33
CA MET A 287 1.77 -7.45 -11.10
C MET A 287 2.44 -8.08 -12.32
N PHE A 288 3.46 -7.40 -12.85
CA PHE A 288 4.23 -7.86 -14.01
C PHE A 288 5.72 -7.89 -13.67
N ASP A 289 6.41 -8.96 -14.03
CA ASP A 289 7.87 -9.04 -13.93
C ASP A 289 8.45 -8.88 -12.51
N CYS A 290 7.62 -9.04 -11.47
CA CYS A 290 8.07 -8.89 -10.09
C CYS A 290 8.87 -10.10 -9.60
N ARG A 291 9.93 -9.87 -8.83
CA ARG A 291 10.90 -10.89 -8.37
C ARG A 291 11.17 -10.74 -6.88
N MET A 292 11.63 -11.81 -6.25
CA MET A 292 12.15 -11.77 -4.88
C MET A 292 13.44 -12.57 -4.72
N ASN A 293 14.17 -12.30 -3.63
CA ASN A 293 15.25 -13.18 -3.16
C ASN A 293 14.69 -14.41 -2.40
N HIS A 294 15.50 -15.45 -2.31
CA HIS A 294 15.29 -16.58 -1.37
C HIS A 294 13.91 -17.24 -1.42
N ILE A 295 13.31 -17.39 -2.62
CA ILE A 295 11.94 -17.91 -2.81
C ILE A 295 11.67 -19.28 -2.14
N CYS A 296 12.70 -20.12 -1.97
CA CYS A 296 12.61 -21.44 -1.34
C CYS A 296 12.99 -21.46 0.16
N ASP A 297 13.34 -20.31 0.75
CA ASP A 297 13.72 -20.22 2.16
C ASP A 297 12.49 -20.30 3.07
N ARG A 298 12.37 -21.44 3.76
CA ARG A 298 11.25 -21.75 4.65
C ARG A 298 11.28 -20.98 5.97
N SER A 299 12.36 -20.24 6.26
CA SER A 299 12.43 -19.37 7.42
C SER A 299 11.77 -18.00 7.19
N ARG A 300 11.29 -17.74 5.97
CA ARG A 300 10.66 -16.48 5.56
C ARG A 300 9.17 -16.63 5.22
N TRP A 301 8.39 -15.59 5.48
CA TRP A 301 6.97 -15.53 5.16
C TRP A 301 6.72 -15.29 3.66
N GLY A 302 5.47 -15.45 3.22
CA GLY A 302 5.06 -15.08 1.86
C GLY A 302 5.11 -13.56 1.66
N VAL A 303 5.39 -13.12 0.43
CA VAL A 303 5.62 -11.68 0.17
C VAL A 303 4.36 -10.89 -0.12
N ILE A 304 3.24 -11.55 -0.43
CA ILE A 304 2.00 -10.90 -0.86
C ILE A 304 0.86 -11.26 0.07
N SER A 305 0.11 -10.25 0.52
CA SER A 305 -1.20 -10.40 1.15
C SER A 305 -2.27 -9.64 0.39
N THR A 306 -3.42 -10.27 0.21
CA THR A 306 -4.58 -9.70 -0.48
C THR A 306 -5.84 -9.91 0.34
N ASP A 307 -6.67 -8.87 0.41
CA ASP A 307 -7.93 -8.88 1.17
C ASP A 307 -9.02 -8.14 0.38
N LEU A 308 -10.14 -8.79 0.07
CA LEU A 308 -11.30 -8.18 -0.59
C LEU A 308 -10.89 -7.52 -1.90
N CYS A 309 -10.10 -8.22 -2.72
CA CYS A 309 -9.59 -7.69 -3.98
C CYS A 309 -10.25 -8.42 -5.15
N LYS A 310 -10.40 -7.74 -6.29
CA LYS A 310 -11.03 -8.30 -7.49
C LYS A 310 -10.13 -8.15 -8.71
N ASN A 311 -10.24 -9.10 -9.64
CA ASN A 311 -9.50 -9.10 -10.90
C ASN A 311 -7.97 -8.99 -10.70
N ILE A 312 -7.41 -9.92 -9.93
CA ILE A 312 -5.98 -9.95 -9.66
C ILE A 312 -5.26 -10.68 -10.80
N LEU A 313 -4.21 -10.06 -11.35
CA LEU A 313 -3.35 -10.66 -12.37
C LEU A 313 -1.88 -10.62 -11.94
N LEU A 314 -1.24 -11.78 -11.86
CA LEU A 314 0.22 -11.91 -11.71
C LEU A 314 0.74 -12.55 -12.99
N ASP A 315 1.54 -11.81 -13.76
CA ASP A 315 2.13 -12.31 -15.01
C ASP A 315 3.66 -12.21 -14.98
N ASN A 316 4.30 -13.27 -15.44
CA ASN A 316 5.74 -13.44 -15.44
C ASN A 316 6.39 -13.03 -14.10
N CYS A 317 5.86 -13.50 -12.96
CA CYS A 317 6.37 -13.21 -11.61
C CYS A 317 7.16 -14.39 -11.00
N THR A 318 8.16 -14.12 -10.16
CA THR A 318 8.85 -15.14 -9.35
C THR A 318 8.82 -14.72 -7.88
N LEU A 319 7.73 -15.08 -7.21
CA LEU A 319 7.39 -14.66 -5.84
C LEU A 319 6.91 -15.87 -5.03
N SER A 320 7.21 -15.89 -3.73
CA SER A 320 6.70 -16.90 -2.81
C SER A 320 5.35 -16.44 -2.29
N ARG A 321 4.37 -17.35 -2.38
CA ARG A 321 3.07 -17.30 -1.66
C ARG A 321 2.28 -15.99 -1.81
N MET A 322 1.14 -16.09 -2.44
CA MET A 322 0.10 -15.07 -2.37
C MET A 322 -0.93 -15.50 -1.34
N ASP A 323 -0.93 -14.82 -0.19
CA ASP A 323 -1.97 -15.00 0.80
C ASP A 323 -3.21 -14.22 0.41
N THR A 324 -4.35 -14.91 0.40
CA THR A 324 -5.65 -14.23 0.42
C THR A 324 -6.42 -14.63 1.66
N HIS A 325 -6.61 -13.69 2.59
CA HIS A 325 -7.29 -13.99 3.85
C HIS A 325 -8.81 -13.83 3.74
N MET A 326 -9.28 -12.95 2.85
CA MET A 326 -10.70 -12.62 2.66
C MET A 326 -10.93 -12.30 1.19
N GLY A 327 -11.96 -12.88 0.55
CA GLY A 327 -12.50 -12.53 -0.78
C GLY A 327 -11.51 -12.27 -1.93
N VAL A 328 -11.49 -13.13 -2.95
CA VAL A 328 -10.89 -12.90 -4.28
C VAL A 328 -11.94 -13.08 -5.35
#